data_AF-A0A7J0AQK8-F1
#
_entry.id   AF-A0A7J0AQK8-F1
#
_cell.length_a   1.000
_cell.length_b   1.000
_cell.length_c   1.000
_cell.angle_alpha   90.00
_cell.angle_beta   90.00
_cell.angle_gamma   90.00
#
_symmetry.space_group_name_H-M   'P 1'
#
loop_
_entity.id
_entity.type
_entity.pdbx_description
1 polymer ?
#
loop_
_entity_poly.entity_id
_entity_poly.type
_entity_poly.pdbx_seq_one_letter_code
_entity_poly.pdbx_strand_id
1 'polypeptide(L)'
;MKRDGRYWMITSGCTGWEPNEARLMTADRIMGEWKQLPNPCRGENADKTFLGQSNYIMKLPGEDRFIAMFDKWDPKSLMNSRYLWLPVDFDAEGVPYVSWKNEWSPRK
;
A
#
# COMPACT_ATOMS: atom_id res chain seq x y z
N MET A 1 9.12 1.28 -0.52
CA MET A 1 9.51 2.43 -1.38
C MET A 1 10.49 3.34 -0.65
N LYS A 2 11.18 4.23 -1.37
CA LYS A 2 12.03 5.29 -0.79
C LYS A 2 11.67 6.62 -1.43
N ARG A 3 11.45 7.65 -0.62
CA ARG A 3 11.13 9.03 -1.04
C ARG A 3 11.80 10.00 -0.08
N ASP A 4 12.43 11.05 -0.61
CA ASP A 4 13.12 12.10 0.16
C ASP A 4 14.06 11.57 1.25
N GLY A 5 14.86 10.56 0.90
CA GLY A 5 15.82 9.94 1.81
C GLY A 5 15.22 8.93 2.79
N ARG A 6 13.90 8.94 3.03
CA ARG A 6 13.20 8.06 3.97
C ARG A 6 12.66 6.80 3.31
N TYR A 7 12.77 5.69 4.03
CA TYR A 7 12.22 4.39 3.64
C TYR A 7 10.81 4.23 4.18
N TRP A 8 9.94 3.65 3.36
CA TRP A 8 8.55 3.35 3.69
C TRP A 8 8.20 1.94 3.26
N MET A 9 7.52 1.19 4.11
CA MET A 9 7.12 -0.19 3.84
C MET A 9 5.67 -0.39 4.26
N ILE A 10 4.86 -0.95 3.36
CA ILE A 10 3.49 -1.37 3.65
C ILE A 10 3.49 -2.89 3.75
N THR A 11 2.97 -3.45 4.84
CA THR A 11 2.88 -4.89 5.06
C THR A 11 1.46 -5.28 5.49
N SER A 12 1.18 -6.58 5.49
CA SER A 12 -0.05 -7.15 6.03
C SER A 12 0.25 -7.96 7.30
N GLY A 13 -0.80 -8.26 8.06
CA GLY A 13 -0.78 -9.29 9.10
C GLY A 13 -0.81 -10.71 8.54
N CYS A 14 -0.70 -11.69 9.44
CA CYS A 14 -0.65 -13.12 9.11
C CYS A 14 -2.00 -13.81 9.36
N THR A 15 -2.98 -13.64 8.45
CA THR A 15 -4.34 -14.22 8.55
C THR A 15 -4.67 -15.15 7.38
N GLY A 16 -3.64 -15.77 6.77
CA GLY A 16 -3.83 -16.61 5.59
C GLY A 16 -4.41 -15.83 4.41
N TRP A 17 -5.55 -16.27 3.89
CA TRP A 17 -6.26 -15.62 2.77
C TRP A 17 -7.21 -14.50 3.19
N GLU A 18 -7.52 -14.38 4.49
CA GLU A 18 -8.44 -13.35 4.96
C GLU A 18 -7.75 -11.98 4.92
N PRO A 19 -8.38 -10.94 4.35
CA PRO A 19 -7.82 -9.61 4.33
C PRO A 19 -7.77 -9.03 5.75
N ASN A 20 -6.75 -8.24 6.01
CA ASN A 20 -6.49 -7.63 7.32
C ASN A 20 -6.02 -6.19 7.19
N GLU A 21 -5.85 -5.53 8.34
CA GLU A 21 -5.39 -4.15 8.43
C GLU A 21 -3.91 -4.05 7.96
N ALA A 22 -3.65 -3.17 6.99
CA ALA A 22 -2.30 -2.87 6.55
C ALA A 22 -1.50 -2.15 7.64
N ARG A 23 -0.19 -2.40 7.66
CA ARG A 23 0.77 -1.74 8.56
C ARG A 23 1.72 -0.89 7.75
N LEU A 24 1.96 0.34 8.20
CA LEU A 24 2.99 1.21 7.65
C LEU A 24 4.22 1.21 8.56
N MET A 25 5.40 1.04 7.98
CA MET A 25 6.68 1.15 8.68
C MET A 25 7.59 2.14 7.99
N THR A 26 8.43 2.83 8.76
CA THR A 26 9.39 3.81 8.24
C THR A 26 10.74 3.75 8.93
N ALA A 27 11.80 4.10 8.20
CA ALA A 27 13.16 4.21 8.70
C ALA A 27 13.95 5.26 7.89
N ASP A 28 14.91 5.92 8.53
CA ASP A 28 15.84 6.83 7.83
C ASP A 28 17.01 6.06 7.15
N ARG A 29 17.28 4.82 7.59
CA ARG A 29 18.31 3.93 7.02
C ARG A 29 17.75 2.51 6.89
N ILE A 30 18.02 1.84 5.78
CA ILE A 30 17.45 0.50 5.50
C ILE A 30 17.84 -0.56 6.55
N MET A 31 19.08 -0.53 7.03
CA MET A 31 19.59 -1.40 8.11
C MET A 31 19.52 -0.74 9.49
N GLY A 32 18.75 0.34 9.63
CA GLY A 32 18.56 1.05 10.90
C GLY A 32 17.30 0.60 11.65
N GLU A 33 16.91 1.40 12.64
CA GLU A 33 15.67 1.19 13.37
C GLU A 33 14.45 1.54 12.51
N TRP A 34 13.44 0.68 12.56
CA TRP A 34 12.16 0.87 11.91
C TRP A 34 11.09 1.21 12.95
N LYS A 35 10.23 2.18 12.61
CA LYS A 35 9.08 2.58 13.43
C LYS A 35 7.80 2.18 12.71
N GLN A 36 6.84 1.65 13.44
CA GLN A 36 5.49 1.42 12.94
C GLN A 36 4.66 2.69 13.09
N LEU A 37 3.86 2.99 12.06
CA LEU A 37 2.87 4.05 12.01
C LEU A 37 1.46 3.43 11.87
N PRO A 38 0.39 4.24 12.03
CA PRO A 38 -0.97 3.79 11.78
C PRO A 38 -1.18 3.23 10.36
N ASN A 39 -2.30 2.55 10.16
CA ASN A 39 -2.72 2.02 8.86
C ASN A 39 -2.68 3.10 7.77
N PRO A 40 -1.98 2.85 6.64
CA PRO A 40 -1.90 3.82 5.55
C PRO A 40 -3.17 3.89 4.70
N CYS A 41 -4.08 2.91 4.80
CA CYS A 41 -5.33 2.91 4.05
C CYS A 41 -6.35 3.86 4.69
N ARG A 42 -7.07 4.62 3.87
CA ARG A 42 -8.10 5.57 4.31
C ARG A 42 -9.41 5.32 3.55
N GLY A 43 -10.54 5.46 4.26
CA GLY A 43 -11.89 5.30 3.70
C GLY A 43 -12.55 3.95 4.01
N GLU A 44 -13.56 3.60 3.24
CA GLU A 44 -14.34 2.37 3.41
C GLU A 44 -13.47 1.12 3.21
N ASN A 45 -13.64 0.09 4.08
CA ASN A 45 -12.84 -1.14 4.09
C ASN A 45 -11.33 -0.94 4.28
N ALA A 46 -10.87 0.22 4.75
CA ALA A 46 -9.46 0.46 5.04
C ALA A 46 -8.89 -0.46 6.14
N ASP A 47 -9.73 -0.84 7.11
CA ASP A 47 -9.43 -1.83 8.15
C ASP A 47 -9.15 -3.24 7.60
N LYS A 48 -9.47 -3.47 6.32
CA LYS A 48 -9.19 -4.70 5.58
C LYS A 48 -8.42 -4.44 4.29
N THR A 49 -7.71 -3.32 4.18
CA THR A 49 -6.90 -2.98 3.00
C THR A 49 -7.71 -3.07 1.71
N PHE A 50 -8.95 -2.59 1.72
CA PHE A 50 -9.90 -2.67 0.59
C PHE A 50 -10.18 -4.10 0.11
N LEU A 51 -10.14 -5.06 1.05
CA LEU A 51 -10.24 -6.51 0.82
C LEU A 51 -9.04 -7.10 0.07
N GLY A 52 -7.91 -6.40 0.04
CA GLY A 52 -6.67 -6.85 -0.58
C GLY A 52 -5.56 -7.16 0.42
N GLN A 53 -4.42 -7.60 -0.10
CA GLN A 53 -3.18 -7.81 0.63
C GLN A 53 -2.01 -7.19 -0.14
N SER A 54 -1.09 -6.52 0.56
CA SER A 54 0.08 -5.84 -0.03
C SER A 54 1.01 -6.79 -0.78
N ASN A 55 1.37 -6.44 -2.02
CA ASN A 55 2.43 -7.12 -2.77
C ASN A 55 3.63 -6.20 -3.08
N TYR A 56 3.39 -5.02 -3.65
CA TYR A 56 4.45 -4.18 -4.22
C TYR A 56 4.05 -2.70 -4.25
N ILE A 57 5.05 -1.83 -4.28
CA ILE A 57 4.88 -0.40 -4.53
C ILE A 57 5.72 -0.04 -5.75
N MET A 58 5.07 0.29 -6.86
CA MET A 58 5.73 0.68 -8.10
C MET A 58 5.95 2.19 -8.13
N LYS A 59 7.20 2.61 -8.32
CA LYS A 59 7.53 4.02 -8.62
C LYS A 59 7.36 4.28 -10.12
N LEU A 60 6.67 5.35 -10.50
CA LEU A 60 6.58 5.76 -11.89
C LEU A 60 7.94 6.29 -12.37
N PRO A 61 8.49 5.79 -13.50
CA PRO A 61 9.79 6.23 -14.00
C PRO A 61 9.84 7.74 -14.25
N GLY A 62 10.91 8.39 -13.77
CA GLY A 62 11.12 9.83 -13.97
C GLY A 62 10.22 10.74 -13.12
N GLU A 63 9.41 10.18 -12.24
CA GLU A 63 8.43 10.95 -11.47
C GLU A 63 8.48 10.62 -9.98
N ASP A 64 7.97 11.54 -9.17
CA ASP A 64 7.76 11.33 -7.74
C ASP A 64 6.33 10.86 -7.44
N ARG A 65 5.92 9.81 -8.14
CA ARG A 65 4.59 9.19 -8.02
C ARG A 65 4.74 7.69 -7.84
N PHE A 66 3.86 7.12 -7.01
CA PHE A 66 3.90 5.71 -6.65
C PHE A 66 2.51 5.08 -6.76
N ILE A 67 2.50 3.78 -7.05
CA ILE A 67 1.29 2.96 -7.15
C ILE A 67 1.41 1.82 -6.14
N ALA A 68 0.48 1.75 -5.19
CA ALA A 68 0.34 0.61 -4.31
C ALA A 68 -0.42 -0.49 -5.04
N MET A 69 0.15 -1.69 -5.01
CA MET A 69 -0.41 -2.89 -5.63
C MET A 69 -0.80 -3.88 -4.54
N PHE A 70 -2.07 -4.27 -4.55
CA PHE A 70 -2.63 -5.27 -3.67
C PHE A 70 -3.25 -6.41 -4.49
N ASP A 71 -3.21 -7.62 -3.95
CA ASP A 71 -3.95 -8.77 -4.47
C ASP A 71 -5.24 -8.96 -3.67
N LYS A 72 -6.36 -9.07 -4.38
CA LYS A 72 -7.66 -9.49 -3.83
C LYS A 72 -7.83 -10.97 -4.12
N TRP A 73 -7.44 -11.79 -3.15
CA TRP A 73 -7.42 -13.24 -3.28
C TRP A 73 -8.82 -13.84 -3.32
N ASP A 74 -9.01 -14.80 -4.24
CA ASP A 74 -10.15 -15.72 -4.25
C ASP A 74 -9.64 -17.13 -3.89
N PRO A 75 -9.71 -17.56 -2.62
CA PRO A 75 -9.15 -18.85 -2.20
C PRO A 75 -9.89 -20.05 -2.80
N LYS A 76 -11.11 -19.87 -3.33
CA LYS A 76 -11.84 -20.93 -4.03
C LYS A 76 -11.35 -21.13 -5.46
N SER A 77 -10.78 -20.09 -6.06
CA SER A 77 -10.18 -20.14 -7.40
C SER A 77 -9.11 -19.06 -7.51
N LEU A 78 -7.85 -19.42 -7.24
CA LEU A 78 -6.75 -18.45 -7.24
C LEU A 78 -6.59 -17.75 -8.60
N MET A 79 -6.91 -18.42 -9.71
CA MET A 79 -6.91 -17.83 -11.05
C MET A 79 -7.94 -16.71 -11.23
N ASN A 80 -8.99 -16.69 -10.41
CA ASN A 80 -10.03 -15.65 -10.41
C ASN A 80 -9.71 -14.48 -9.47
N SER A 81 -8.57 -14.51 -8.77
CA SER A 81 -8.10 -13.39 -7.96
C SER A 81 -7.96 -12.12 -8.80
N ARG A 82 -8.10 -10.97 -8.14
CA ARG A 82 -8.10 -9.65 -8.79
C ARG A 82 -6.98 -8.78 -8.25
N TYR A 83 -6.68 -7.73 -9.00
CA TYR A 83 -5.65 -6.76 -8.64
C TYR A 83 -6.29 -5.45 -8.23
N LEU A 84 -5.79 -4.85 -7.15
CA LEU A 84 -6.15 -3.49 -6.75
C LEU A 84 -4.89 -2.63 -6.90
N TRP A 85 -4.91 -1.73 -7.87
CA TRP A 85 -3.84 -0.77 -8.07
C TRP A 85 -4.39 0.59 -7.73
N LEU A 86 -3.75 1.27 -6.77
CA LEU A 86 -4.22 2.55 -6.25
C LEU A 86 -3.04 3.53 -6.16
N PRO A 87 -3.24 4.83 -6.39
CA PRO A 87 -2.18 5.80 -6.24
C PRO A 87 -1.81 5.93 -4.76
N VAL A 88 -0.52 6.13 -4.50
CA VAL A 88 -0.03 6.53 -3.18
C VAL A 88 -0.02 8.05 -3.13
N ASP A 89 -0.78 8.60 -2.19
CA ASP A 89 -0.78 10.02 -1.86
C ASP A 89 0.05 10.26 -0.60
N PHE A 90 0.34 11.52 -0.28
CA PHE A 90 1.13 11.90 0.89
C PHE A 90 0.45 13.06 1.61
N ASP A 91 0.42 13.02 2.94
CA ASP A 91 -0.15 14.12 3.74
C ASP A 91 0.84 15.28 3.90
N ALA A 92 0.44 16.28 4.69
CA ALA A 92 1.23 17.51 4.91
C ALA A 92 2.59 17.23 5.54
N GLU A 93 2.70 16.14 6.31
CA GLU A 93 3.91 15.66 6.97
C GLU A 93 4.75 14.73 6.07
N GLY A 94 4.28 14.45 4.86
CA GLY A 94 4.95 13.56 3.90
C GLY A 94 4.80 12.07 4.21
N VAL A 95 3.82 11.69 5.05
CA VAL A 95 3.51 10.29 5.34
C VAL A 95 2.63 9.73 4.21
N PRO A 96 2.98 8.57 3.65
CA PRO A 96 2.22 7.98 2.56
C PRO A 96 0.89 7.39 3.04
N TYR A 97 -0.15 7.56 2.23
CA TYR A 97 -1.45 6.93 2.43
C TYR A 97 -2.05 6.47 1.10
N VAL A 98 -3.05 5.60 1.18
CA VAL A 98 -3.78 5.07 0.03
C VAL A 98 -5.27 5.17 0.30
N SER A 99 -6.01 5.77 -0.64
CA SER A 99 -7.47 5.87 -0.57
C SER A 99 -8.10 5.10 -1.72
N TRP A 100 -9.29 4.53 -1.49
CA TRP A 100 -10.03 3.85 -2.54
C TRP A 100 -10.39 4.81 -3.69
N LYS A 101 -10.24 4.31 -4.93
CA LYS A 101 -10.72 4.97 -6.15
C LYS A 101 -11.40 3.93 -7.02
N ASN A 102 -12.66 4.15 -7.38
CA ASN A 102 -13.40 3.27 -8.30
C ASN A 102 -12.69 3.18 -9.66
N GLU A 103 -12.23 4.33 -10.16
CA GLU A 103 -11.47 4.47 -11.40
C GLU A 103 -10.43 5.58 -11.23
N TRP A 104 -9.27 5.43 -11.88
CA TRP A 104 -8.24 6.46 -11.90
C TRP A 104 -7.25 6.21 -13.05
N SER A 105 -6.43 7.23 -13.36
CA SER A 105 -5.41 7.17 -14.38
C SER A 105 -4.06 7.61 -13.80
N PRO A 106 -2.94 6.97 -14.19
CA PRO A 106 -1.60 7.46 -13.85
C PRO A 106 -1.20 8.67 -14.72
N ARG A 107 -1.99 9.05 -15.73
CA ARG A 107 -1.72 10.24 -16.55
C ARG A 107 -2.18 11.50 -15.81
N LYS A 108 -1.46 12.60 -16.04
CA LYS A 108 -1.92 13.94 -15.65
C LYS A 108 -3.05 14.40 -16.57
#